data_AF-A0AAP0S4K3-F1
#
_entry.id   AF-A0AAP0S4K3-F1
#
_cell.length_a   1.000
_cell.length_b   1.000
_cell.length_c   1.000
_cell.angle_alpha   90.00
_cell.angle_beta   90.00
_cell.angle_gamma   90.00
#
_symmetry.space_group_name_H-M   'P 1'
#
loop_
_entity.id
_entity.type
_entity.pdbx_description
1 polymer ?
#
loop_
_entity_poly.entity_id
_entity_poly.type
_entity_poly.pdbx_seq_one_letter_code
_entity_poly.pdbx_strand_id
1 'polypeptide(L)' 'MAPLTYTDWRALPEPCKDDMWIVVQEKFDVNHGNKDWVLKSIGKKWKDWKSELKLKRYETHTTNEERLRTLI' A
#
# COMPACT_ATOMS: atom_id res chain seq x y z
N MET A 1 4.70 2.33 -9.42
CA MET A 1 3.66 3.10 -8.65
C MET A 1 2.94 2.19 -7.62
N ALA A 2 2.15 2.74 -6.66
CA ALA A 2 1.48 2.00 -5.57
C ALA A 2 -0.05 1.80 -5.75
N PRO A 3 -0.51 0.83 -6.56
CA PRO A 3 -1.92 0.62 -6.82
C PRO A 3 -2.68 0.08 -5.59
N LEU A 4 -3.94 0.50 -5.46
CA LEU A 4 -4.89 0.03 -4.44
C LEU A 4 -5.67 -1.23 -4.86
N THR A 5 -5.58 -1.61 -6.13
CA THR A 5 -6.32 -2.73 -6.74
C THR A 5 -5.84 -4.10 -6.27
N TYR A 6 -4.61 -4.19 -5.75
CA TYR A 6 -4.03 -5.44 -5.25
C TYR A 6 -4.24 -5.59 -3.75
N THR A 7 -4.68 -6.77 -3.33
CA THR A 7 -4.90 -7.12 -1.92
C THR A 7 -3.59 -7.49 -1.24
N ASP A 8 -2.75 -8.28 -1.90
CA ASP A 8 -1.44 -8.75 -1.41
C ASP A 8 -0.28 -7.99 -2.07
N TRP A 9 0.76 -7.70 -1.28
CA TRP A 9 2.02 -7.11 -1.74
C TRP A 9 2.77 -8.06 -2.68
N ARG A 10 2.67 -9.37 -2.45
CA ARG A 10 3.30 -10.40 -3.28
C ARG A 10 2.67 -10.48 -4.67
N ALA A 11 1.39 -10.11 -4.80
CA ALA A 11 0.67 -10.06 -6.06
C ALA A 11 0.96 -8.79 -6.88
N LEU A 12 1.67 -7.81 -6.28
CA LEU A 12 2.04 -6.60 -6.99
C LEU A 12 3.07 -6.92 -8.09
N PRO A 13 2.85 -6.48 -9.34
CA PRO A 13 3.82 -6.68 -10.42
C PRO A 13 5.20 -6.12 -10.05
N GLU A 14 6.26 -6.84 -10.40
CA GLU A 14 7.63 -6.43 -10.11
C GLU A 14 7.99 -5.04 -10.68
N PRO A 15 7.54 -4.64 -11.90
CA PRO A 15 7.77 -3.29 -12.40
C PRO A 15 7.23 -2.20 -11.48
N CYS A 16 6.10 -2.44 -10.80
CA CYS A 16 5.56 -1.47 -9.85
C CYS A 16 6.44 -1.30 -8.61
N LYS A 17 7.12 -2.38 -8.17
CA LYS A 17 8.08 -2.35 -7.05
C LYS A 17 9.38 -1.69 -7.48
N ASP A 18 9.82 -1.94 -8.71
CA ASP A 18 11.02 -1.31 -9.29
C ASP A 18 10.84 0.21 -9.41
N ASP A 19 9.69 0.70 -9.87
CA ASP A 19 9.39 2.14 -9.87
C ASP A 19 9.51 2.74 -8.47
N MET A 20 9.00 2.04 -7.44
CA MET A 20 9.09 2.53 -6.05
C MET A 20 10.53 2.53 -5.55
N TRP A 21 11.32 1.53 -5.97
CA TRP A 21 12.73 1.46 -5.65
C TRP A 21 13.50 2.63 -6.28
N ILE A 22 13.24 2.97 -7.55
CA ILE A 22 13.84 4.14 -8.21
C ILE A 22 13.57 5.43 -7.43
N VAL A 23 12.32 5.66 -6.99
CA VAL A 23 11.96 6.83 -6.17
C VAL A 23 12.72 6.87 -4.84
N VAL A 24 13.03 5.71 -4.23
CA VAL A 24 13.85 5.66 -3.01
C VAL A 24 15.29 6.03 -3.35
N GLN A 25 15.85 5.52 -4.44
CA GLN A 25 17.22 5.85 -4.86
C GLN A 25 17.40 7.33 -5.20
N GLU A 26 16.37 7.98 -5.75
CA GLU A 26 16.40 9.42 -6.02
C GLU A 26 16.44 10.29 -4.75
N LYS A 27 15.86 9.78 -3.65
CA LYS A 27 15.71 10.55 -2.39
C LYS A 27 16.73 10.18 -1.33
N PHE A 28 17.30 8.99 -1.40
CA PHE A 28 18.15 8.42 -0.36
C PHE A 28 19.35 7.72 -1.00
N ASP A 29 20.54 7.96 -0.45
CA ASP A 29 21.74 7.22 -0.83
C ASP A 29 21.73 5.84 -0.17
N VAL A 30 21.08 4.88 -0.84
CA VAL A 30 20.93 3.50 -0.34
C VAL A 30 21.74 2.56 -1.21
N ASN A 31 22.64 1.81 -0.59
CA ASN A 31 23.37 0.73 -1.26
C ASN A 31 22.39 -0.30 -1.85
N HIS A 32 22.60 -0.66 -3.12
CA HIS A 32 21.82 -1.68 -3.84
C HIS A 32 21.70 -3.02 -3.10
N GLY A 33 22.68 -3.40 -2.28
CA GLY A 33 22.61 -4.61 -1.43
C GLY A 33 21.45 -4.60 -0.43
N ASN A 34 20.86 -3.44 -0.16
CA ASN A 34 19.73 -3.28 0.76
C ASN A 34 18.37 -3.23 0.05
N LYS A 35 18.31 -3.45 -1.28
CA LYS A 35 17.07 -3.37 -2.07
C LYS A 35 15.95 -4.24 -1.48
N ASP A 36 16.25 -5.49 -1.13
CA ASP A 36 15.26 -6.41 -0.56
C ASP A 36 14.68 -5.92 0.77
N TRP A 37 15.53 -5.36 1.63
CA TRP A 37 15.08 -4.79 2.90
C TRP A 37 14.21 -3.57 2.69
N VAL A 38 14.58 -2.70 1.74
CA VAL A 38 13.80 -1.53 1.38
C VAL A 38 12.45 -1.93 0.79
N LEU A 39 12.39 -2.90 -0.13
CA LEU A 39 11.13 -3.39 -0.69
C LEU A 39 10.22 -4.03 0.36
N LYS A 40 10.78 -4.74 1.36
CA LYS A 40 10.01 -5.23 2.52
C LYS A 40 9.44 -4.07 3.35
N SER A 41 10.23 -3.02 3.58
CA SER A 41 9.79 -1.81 4.29
C SER A 41 8.67 -1.08 3.55
N ILE A 42 8.81 -0.91 2.23
CA ILE A 42 7.76 -0.33 1.37
C ILE A 42 6.49 -1.18 1.44
N GLY A 43 6.61 -2.50 1.33
CA GLY A 43 5.44 -3.40 1.42
C GLY A 43 4.68 -3.30 2.74
N LYS A 44 5.38 -3.07 3.86
CA LYS A 44 4.73 -2.76 5.14
C LYS A 44 4.01 -1.41 5.09
N LYS A 45 4.69 -0.34 4.66
CA LYS A 45 4.10 1.00 4.57
C LYS A 45 2.89 1.05 3.64
N TRP A 46 2.92 0.31 2.54
CA TRP A 46 1.80 0.19 1.62
C TRP A 46 0.58 -0.47 2.28
N LYS A 47 0.78 -1.54 3.07
CA LYS A 47 -0.31 -2.17 3.84
C LYS A 47 -0.86 -1.22 4.91
N ASP A 48 0.01 -0.55 5.65
CA ASP A 48 -0.37 0.38 6.71
C ASP A 48 -1.17 1.56 6.11
N TRP A 49 -0.70 2.14 5.00
CA TRP A 49 -1.41 3.18 4.25
C TRP A 49 -2.79 2.73 3.77
N LYS A 50 -2.92 1.51 3.23
CA LYS A 50 -4.23 0.94 2.86
C LYS A 50 -5.16 0.80 4.08
N SER A 51 -4.61 0.43 5.23
CA SER A 51 -5.38 0.32 6.48
C SER A 51 -5.87 1.69 6.95
N GLU A 52 -5.00 2.70 6.95
CA GLU A 52 -5.37 4.08 7.28
C GLU A 52 -6.39 4.66 6.31
N LEU A 53 -6.24 4.41 5.01
CA LEU A 53 -7.22 4.85 4.01
C LEU A 53 -8.59 4.22 4.23
N LYS A 54 -8.62 2.93 4.58
CA LYS A 54 -9.85 2.26 4.99
C LYS A 54 -10.41 2.96 6.23
N LEU A 55 -9.63 3.09 7.30
CA LEU A 55 -10.08 3.70 8.55
C LEU A 55 -10.69 5.10 8.31
N LYS A 56 -9.97 5.99 7.62
CA LYS A 56 -10.43 7.34 7.28
C LYS A 56 -11.73 7.37 6.49
N ARG A 57 -11.97 6.37 5.64
CA ARG A 57 -13.18 6.27 4.81
C ARG A 57 -14.30 5.45 5.46
N TYR A 58 -13.99 4.62 6.45
CA TYR A 58 -14.96 3.91 7.27
C TYR A 58 -15.46 4.79 8.43
N GLU A 59 -14.63 5.66 8.99
CA GLU A 59 -15.03 6.64 10.02
C GLU A 59 -16.05 7.67 9.49
N THR A 60 -16.13 7.90 8.18
CA THR A 60 -17.17 8.76 7.57
C THR A 60 -18.51 8.06 7.35
N HIS A 61 -18.59 6.73 7.51
CA HIS A 61 -19.83 5.97 7.38
C HIS A 61 -20.08 5.23 8.70
N THR A 62 -20.80 5.89 9.59
CA THR A 62 -21.21 5.40 10.89
C THR A 62 -21.98 4.08 10.72
N THR A 63 -21.40 2.99 11.25
CA THR A 63 -22.03 1.68 11.47
C THR A 63 -22.08 0.71 10.27
N ASN A 64 -21.56 -0.50 10.48
CA ASN A 64 -21.69 -1.65 9.56
C ASN A 64 -23.15 -1.95 9.16
N GLU A 65 -24.13 -1.55 9.97
CA GLU A 65 -25.55 -1.71 9.73
C GLU A 65 -26.06 -0.86 8.55
N GLU A 66 -25.54 0.34 8.32
CA GLU A 66 -25.93 1.19 7.19
C GLU A 66 -25.47 0.61 5.85
N ARG A 67 -24.30 -0.04 5.82
CA ARG A 67 -23.76 -0.76 4.64
C ARG A 67 -24.64 -1.93 4.20
N LEU A 68 -25.25 -2.65 5.14
CA LEU A 68 -26.10 -3.80 4.83
C LEU A 68 -27.48 -3.37 4.32
N ARG A 69 -27.96 -2.18 4.72
CA ARG A 69 -29.24 -1.63 4.26
C ARG A 69 -29.22 -1.07 2.83
N THR A 70 -28.05 -0.71 2.29
CA THR A 70 -27.95 -0.17 0.92
C THR A 70 -27.90 -1.25 -0.18
N LEU A 71 -27.99 -2.52 0.19
CA LEU A 71 -27.96 -3.68 -0.72
C LEU A 71 -29.30 -4.44 -0.78
N ILE A 72 -30.40 -3.83 -0.31
CA ILE A 72 -31.77 -4.36 -0.44
C ILE A 72 -32.64 -3.33 -1.16
#